data_AF-A0A9F2WHD7-F1
#
_entry.id   AF-A0A9F2WHD7-F1
#
_cell.length_a   1.000
_cell.length_b   1.000
_cell.length_c   1.000
_cell.angle_alpha   90.00
_cell.angle_beta   90.00
_cell.angle_gamma   90.00
#
_symmetry.space_group_name_H-M   'P 1'
#
loop_
_entity.id
_entity.type
_entity.pdbx_description
1 polymer ?
#
loop_
_entity_poly.entity_id
_entity_poly.type
_entity_poly.pdbx_seq_one_letter_code
_entity_poly.pdbx_strand_id
1 'polypeptide(L)'
;VQQLEEENCELKTTVLRLKSQTEKLDEERQRMSDRLEDTSLRLKDEMDLYKRMMDKLRQNRLEFNKEREATQELIEDLRKELEHLQLYKLECERPGRGRSSSSLSEFNAKAREVEMEHEIKRLKQENQKLHDQNDDLNGQILSLSLYEAKNLFATQTKAQSLAAEIDSASRDELMEALKEQEEINYRLRQYMDKIILAILDHNPSILEIKN
;
A
#
# COMPACT_ATOMS: atom_id res chain seq x y z
N VAL A 1 -68.90 25.32 17.55
CA VAL A 1 -68.46 24.02 18.13
C VAL A 1 -68.49 22.95 17.06
N GLN A 2 -69.64 22.66 16.44
CA GLN A 2 -69.76 21.63 15.40
C GLN A 2 -68.81 21.77 14.20
N GLN A 3 -68.67 22.97 13.62
CA GLN A 3 -67.70 23.21 12.52
C GLN A 3 -66.24 22.97 12.93
N LEU A 4 -65.88 23.38 14.15
CA LEU A 4 -64.53 23.13 14.68
C LEU A 4 -64.28 21.63 14.90
N GLU A 5 -65.32 20.86 15.24
CA GLU A 5 -65.22 19.40 15.39
C GLU A 5 -65.05 18.69 14.04
N GLU A 6 -65.76 19.15 13.01
CA GLU A 6 -65.60 18.66 11.62
C GLU A 6 -64.19 18.98 11.09
N GLU A 7 -63.73 20.23 11.21
CA GLU A 7 -62.38 20.63 10.80
C GLU A 7 -61.30 19.82 11.55
N ASN A 8 -61.49 19.55 12.84
CA ASN A 8 -60.55 18.75 13.62
C ASN A 8 -60.56 17.27 13.18
N CYS A 9 -61.72 16.74 12.73
CA CYS A 9 -61.83 15.41 12.16
C CYS A 9 -61.12 15.31 10.80
N GLU A 10 -61.29 16.31 9.94
CA GLU A 10 -60.60 16.41 8.64
C GLU A 10 -59.08 16.56 8.83
N LEU A 11 -58.65 17.40 9.78
CA LEU A 11 -57.23 17.55 10.14
C LEU A 11 -56.63 16.23 10.64
N LYS A 12 -57.33 15.48 11.50
CA LYS A 12 -56.85 14.15 11.93
C LYS A 12 -56.70 13.18 10.76
N THR A 13 -57.66 13.18 9.84
CA THR A 13 -57.64 12.32 8.66
C THR A 13 -56.49 12.68 7.71
N THR A 14 -56.27 13.98 7.46
CA THR A 14 -55.15 14.45 6.63
C THR A 14 -53.80 14.15 7.28
N VAL A 15 -53.66 14.31 8.60
CA VAL A 15 -52.45 13.95 9.34
C VAL A 15 -52.15 12.45 9.22
N LEU A 16 -53.16 11.58 9.39
CA LEU A 16 -52.97 10.13 9.23
C LEU A 16 -52.53 9.76 7.80
N ARG A 17 -53.12 10.39 6.78
CA ARG A 17 -52.73 10.19 5.38
C ARG A 17 -51.30 10.64 5.11
N LEU A 18 -50.90 11.80 5.63
CA LEU A 18 -49.54 12.34 5.48
C LEU A 18 -48.51 11.46 6.20
N LYS A 19 -48.83 10.93 7.38
CA LYS A 19 -47.96 9.98 8.09
C LYS A 19 -47.73 8.72 7.25
N SER A 20 -48.80 8.10 6.74
CA SER A 20 -48.67 6.92 5.87
C SER A 20 -47.87 7.22 4.60
N GLN A 21 -48.04 8.41 4.00
CA GLN A 21 -47.25 8.81 2.84
C GLN A 21 -45.77 9.02 3.19
N THR A 22 -45.47 9.58 4.37
CA THR A 22 -44.10 9.77 4.85
C THR A 22 -43.41 8.43 5.10
N GLU A 23 -44.10 7.49 5.76
CA GLU A 23 -43.60 6.13 6.00
C GLU A 23 -43.27 5.40 4.68
N LYS A 24 -44.15 5.48 3.68
CA LYS A 24 -43.88 4.90 2.35
C LYS A 24 -42.66 5.50 1.67
N LEU A 25 -42.50 6.82 1.77
CA LEU A 25 -41.34 7.51 1.21
C LEU A 25 -40.05 7.14 1.94
N ASP A 26 -40.09 6.96 3.26
CA ASP A 26 -38.94 6.48 4.04
C ASP A 26 -38.56 5.04 3.66
N GLU A 27 -39.54 4.15 3.46
CA GLU A 27 -39.30 2.78 2.97
C GLU A 27 -38.74 2.74 1.55
N GLU A 28 -39.23 3.60 0.65
CA GLU A 28 -38.68 3.73 -0.71
C GLU A 28 -37.26 4.30 -0.67
N ARG A 29 -37.01 5.32 0.16
CA ARG A 29 -35.67 5.88 0.36
C ARG A 29 -34.70 4.82 0.87
N GLN A 30 -35.09 4.03 1.87
CA GLN A 30 -34.25 2.95 2.39
C GLN A 30 -33.94 1.91 1.32
N ARG A 31 -34.96 1.43 0.60
CA ARG A 31 -34.79 0.48 -0.51
C ARG A 31 -33.86 1.00 -1.60
N MET A 32 -33.97 2.30 -1.93
CA MET A 32 -33.07 2.91 -2.92
C MET A 32 -31.65 3.05 -2.39
N SER A 33 -31.47 3.34 -1.10
CA SER A 33 -30.17 3.38 -0.44
C SER A 33 -29.48 2.01 -0.48
N ASP A 34 -30.18 0.95 -0.09
CA ASP A 34 -29.64 -0.42 -0.07
C ASP A 34 -29.23 -0.88 -1.48
N ARG A 35 -30.02 -0.53 -2.51
CA ARG A 35 -29.69 -0.83 -3.92
C ARG A 35 -28.49 -0.03 -4.43
N LEU A 36 -28.34 1.22 -3.98
CA LEU A 36 -27.18 2.02 -4.33
C LEU A 36 -25.92 1.46 -3.69
N GLU A 37 -26.01 0.97 -2.46
CA GLU A 37 -24.89 0.33 -1.76
C GLU A 37 -24.47 -0.98 -2.44
N ASP A 38 -25.42 -1.86 -2.78
CA ASP A 38 -25.13 -3.12 -3.52
C ASP A 38 -24.47 -2.84 -4.87
N THR A 39 -24.97 -1.88 -5.65
CA THR A 39 -24.37 -1.53 -6.95
C THR A 39 -23.00 -0.86 -6.79
N SER A 40 -22.79 -0.07 -5.73
CA SER A 40 -21.50 0.54 -5.42
C SER A 40 -20.46 -0.49 -5.01
N LEU A 41 -20.84 -1.49 -4.21
CA LEU A 41 -19.97 -2.60 -3.83
C LEU A 41 -19.56 -3.44 -5.05
N ARG A 42 -20.51 -3.79 -5.93
CA ARG A 42 -20.20 -4.52 -7.16
C ARG A 42 -19.28 -3.73 -8.09
N LEU A 43 -19.51 -2.43 -8.24
CA LEU A 43 -18.63 -1.58 -9.04
C LEU A 43 -17.20 -1.58 -8.49
N LYS A 44 -17.05 -1.50 -7.16
CA LYS A 44 -15.75 -1.58 -6.51
C LYS A 44 -15.05 -2.92 -6.80
N ASP A 45 -15.76 -4.04 -6.68
CA ASP A 45 -15.22 -5.36 -6.98
C ASP A 45 -14.75 -5.49 -8.44
N GLU A 46 -15.53 -4.97 -9.38
CA GLU A 46 -15.16 -4.91 -10.81
C GLU A 46 -13.95 -4.01 -11.06
N MET A 47 -13.86 -2.86 -10.39
CA MET A 47 -12.68 -1.99 -10.47
C MET A 47 -11.42 -2.68 -9.93
N ASP A 48 -11.52 -3.40 -8.82
CA ASP A 48 -10.42 -4.16 -8.23
C ASP A 48 -10.02 -5.35 -9.09
N LEU A 49 -10.97 -5.99 -9.78
CA LEU A 49 -10.70 -7.02 -10.77
C LEU A 49 -9.97 -6.45 -12.00
N TYR A 50 -10.47 -5.33 -12.54
CA TYR A 50 -9.85 -4.64 -13.68
C TYR A 50 -8.40 -4.25 -13.38
N LYS A 51 -8.15 -3.66 -12.19
CA LYS A 51 -6.79 -3.29 -11.75
C LYS A 51 -5.86 -4.52 -11.72
N ARG A 52 -6.32 -5.62 -11.12
CA ARG A 52 -5.55 -6.89 -11.10
C ARG A 52 -5.27 -7.44 -12.49
N MET A 53 -6.22 -7.35 -13.42
CA MET A 53 -6.00 -7.76 -14.81
C MET A 53 -4.97 -6.88 -15.52
N MET A 54 -5.03 -5.56 -15.33
CA MET A 54 -4.05 -4.63 -15.91
C MET A 54 -2.63 -4.87 -15.36
N ASP A 55 -2.52 -5.14 -14.06
CA ASP A 55 -1.23 -5.48 -13.45
C ASP A 55 -0.65 -6.78 -14.03
N LYS A 56 -1.47 -7.83 -14.20
CA LYS A 56 -1.06 -9.08 -14.86
C LYS A 56 -0.63 -8.85 -16.31
N LEU A 57 -1.35 -8.02 -17.07
CA LEU A 57 -1.01 -7.71 -18.45
C LEU A 57 0.32 -6.95 -18.54
N ARG A 58 0.58 -6.03 -17.60
CA ARG A 58 1.85 -5.30 -17.49
C ARG A 58 3.00 -6.25 -17.16
N GLN A 59 2.79 -7.16 -16.19
CA GLN A 59 3.78 -8.17 -15.82
C GLN A 59 4.11 -9.09 -16.99
N ASN A 60 3.11 -9.62 -17.69
CA ASN A 60 3.29 -10.50 -18.84
C ASN A 60 4.10 -9.81 -19.96
N ARG A 61 3.82 -8.53 -20.25
CA ARG A 61 4.62 -7.75 -21.20
C ARG A 61 6.09 -7.62 -20.79
N LEU A 62 6.35 -7.42 -19.50
CA LEU A 62 7.72 -7.31 -18.98
C LEU A 62 8.45 -8.65 -19.08
N GLU A 63 7.80 -9.74 -18.69
CA GLU A 63 8.34 -11.11 -18.78
C GLU A 63 8.65 -11.49 -20.23
N PHE A 64 7.71 -11.22 -21.15
CA PHE A 64 7.92 -11.45 -22.57
C PHE A 64 9.13 -10.68 -23.12
N ASN A 65 9.29 -9.40 -22.75
CA ASN A 65 10.45 -8.62 -23.18
C ASN A 65 11.76 -9.18 -22.63
N LYS A 66 11.79 -9.59 -21.35
CA LYS A 66 12.97 -10.23 -20.74
C LYS A 66 13.34 -11.54 -21.44
N GLU A 67 12.36 -12.39 -21.70
CA GLU A 67 12.60 -13.67 -22.40
C GLU A 67 13.08 -13.44 -23.83
N ARG A 68 12.51 -12.43 -24.52
CA ARG A 68 12.96 -12.02 -25.85
C ARG A 68 14.41 -11.53 -25.83
N GLU A 69 14.80 -10.71 -24.86
CA GLU A 69 16.16 -10.23 -24.69
C GLU A 69 17.14 -11.37 -24.41
N ALA A 70 16.80 -12.28 -23.48
CA ALA A 70 17.62 -13.46 -23.19
C ALA A 70 17.78 -14.38 -24.42
N THR A 71 16.70 -14.56 -25.19
CA THR A 71 16.76 -15.34 -26.44
C THR A 71 17.65 -14.66 -27.49
N GLN A 72 17.60 -13.33 -27.58
CA GLN A 72 18.43 -12.57 -28.50
C GLN A 72 19.92 -12.65 -28.13
N GLU A 73 20.25 -12.56 -26.84
CA GLU A 73 21.62 -12.74 -26.34
C GLU A 73 22.17 -14.13 -26.68
N LEU A 74 21.37 -15.18 -26.46
CA LEU A 74 21.75 -16.55 -26.84
C LEU A 74 22.00 -16.69 -28.34
N ILE A 75 21.18 -16.05 -29.19
CA ILE A 75 21.40 -16.04 -30.64
C ILE A 75 22.72 -15.36 -31.00
N GLU A 76 23.06 -14.26 -30.34
CA GLU A 76 24.31 -13.53 -30.59
C GLU A 76 25.53 -14.35 -30.18
N ASP A 77 25.47 -15.05 -29.05
CA ASP A 77 26.56 -15.91 -28.60
C ASP A 77 26.76 -17.11 -29.53
N LEU A 78 25.68 -17.77 -29.96
CA LEU A 78 25.76 -18.84 -30.95
C LEU A 78 26.31 -18.34 -32.29
N ARG A 79 26.00 -17.10 -32.70
CA ARG A 79 26.57 -16.49 -33.91
C ARG A 79 28.07 -16.28 -33.79
N LYS A 80 28.55 -15.78 -32.64
CA LYS A 80 29.99 -15.61 -32.38
C LYS A 80 30.70 -16.97 -32.41
N GLU A 81 30.12 -17.99 -31.76
CA GLU A 81 30.71 -19.34 -31.75
C GLU A 81 30.79 -19.94 -33.16
N LEU A 82 29.75 -19.75 -33.98
CA LEU A 82 29.77 -20.15 -35.39
C LEU A 82 30.86 -19.44 -36.19
N GLU A 83 31.05 -18.13 -35.98
CA GLU A 83 32.12 -17.36 -36.63
C GLU A 83 33.50 -17.87 -36.21
N HIS A 84 33.71 -18.12 -34.92
CA HIS A 84 34.95 -18.72 -34.41
C HIS A 84 35.24 -20.08 -35.03
N LEU A 85 34.25 -20.96 -35.12
CA LEU A 85 34.38 -22.28 -35.75
C LEU A 85 34.71 -22.19 -37.25
N GLN A 86 34.11 -21.22 -37.96
CA GLN A 86 34.42 -20.99 -39.38
C GLN A 86 35.86 -20.52 -39.59
N LEU A 87 36.34 -19.59 -38.75
CA LEU A 87 37.73 -19.12 -38.79
C LEU A 87 38.70 -20.25 -38.48
N TYR A 88 38.45 -21.03 -37.42
CA TYR A 88 39.26 -22.19 -37.05
C TYR A 88 39.36 -23.21 -38.18
N LYS A 89 38.24 -23.54 -38.83
CA LYS A 89 38.21 -24.44 -39.98
C LYS A 89 39.07 -23.93 -41.13
N LEU A 90 38.98 -22.63 -41.45
CA LEU A 90 39.79 -22.00 -42.50
C LEU A 90 41.28 -22.03 -42.17
N GLU A 91 41.66 -21.87 -40.89
CA GLU A 91 43.04 -22.00 -40.43
C GLU A 91 43.59 -23.43 -40.59
N CYS A 92 42.78 -24.45 -40.26
CA CYS A 92 43.15 -25.85 -40.46
C CYS A 92 43.26 -26.25 -41.95
N GLU A 93 42.44 -25.65 -42.82
CA GLU A 93 42.38 -25.98 -44.25
C GLU A 93 43.44 -25.27 -45.10
N ARG A 94 44.22 -24.31 -44.55
CA ARG A 94 45.31 -23.64 -45.28
C ARG A 94 46.45 -24.63 -45.61
N PRO A 95 46.62 -25.06 -46.88
CA PRO A 95 47.73 -25.93 -47.26
C PRO A 95 48.93 -25.03 -47.55
N GLY A 96 49.89 -24.93 -46.62
CA GLY A 96 51.13 -24.21 -46.96
C GLY A 96 52.03 -23.67 -45.86
N ARG A 97 51.76 -23.86 -44.56
CA ARG A 97 52.78 -23.53 -43.54
C ARG A 97 53.72 -24.70 -43.28
N GLY A 98 54.69 -24.80 -44.21
CA GLY A 98 56.05 -25.25 -44.02
C GLY A 98 56.35 -26.20 -42.87
N ARG A 99 56.35 -27.50 -43.17
CA ARG A 99 57.24 -28.46 -42.54
C ARG A 99 58.67 -28.09 -42.96
N SER A 100 59.37 -27.20 -42.25
CA SER A 100 60.83 -27.05 -42.25
C SER A 100 61.28 -25.89 -41.32
N SER A 101 61.77 -26.25 -40.12
CA SER A 101 62.58 -25.47 -39.14
C SER A 101 62.05 -25.36 -37.69
N SER A 102 60.96 -26.04 -37.32
CA SER A 102 60.18 -25.62 -36.13
C SER A 102 60.31 -26.44 -34.84
N SER A 103 61.28 -27.34 -34.61
CA SER A 103 61.30 -28.10 -33.34
C SER A 103 61.47 -27.21 -32.10
N LEU A 104 62.25 -26.14 -32.20
CA LEU A 104 62.41 -25.13 -31.14
C LEU A 104 61.24 -24.13 -31.08
N SER A 105 60.64 -23.78 -32.22
CA SER A 105 59.50 -22.85 -32.23
C SER A 105 58.19 -23.52 -31.78
N GLU A 106 57.98 -24.79 -32.10
CA GLU A 106 56.88 -25.61 -31.58
C GLU A 106 57.04 -25.89 -30.08
N PHE A 107 58.27 -26.12 -29.61
CA PHE A 107 58.55 -26.24 -28.19
C PHE A 107 58.26 -24.93 -27.44
N ASN A 108 58.69 -23.78 -27.99
CA ASN A 108 58.39 -22.47 -27.43
C ASN A 108 56.89 -22.12 -27.51
N ALA A 109 56.19 -22.56 -28.56
CA ALA A 109 54.74 -22.41 -28.68
C ALA A 109 53.99 -23.22 -27.63
N LYS A 110 54.38 -24.49 -27.43
CA LYS A 110 53.82 -25.35 -26.37
C LYS A 110 54.11 -24.82 -24.97
N ALA A 111 55.31 -24.30 -24.71
CA ALA A 111 55.64 -23.70 -23.42
C ALA A 111 54.76 -22.47 -23.13
N ARG A 112 54.53 -21.62 -24.14
CA ARG A 112 53.66 -20.44 -24.02
C ARG A 112 52.18 -20.82 -23.91
N GLU A 113 51.74 -21.87 -24.61
CA GLU A 113 50.39 -22.43 -24.49
C GLU A 113 50.13 -22.90 -23.06
N VAL A 114 51.04 -23.68 -22.48
CA VAL A 114 50.96 -24.14 -21.09
C VAL A 114 50.96 -22.95 -20.11
N GLU A 115 51.76 -21.92 -20.34
CA GLU A 115 51.78 -20.72 -19.49
C GLU A 115 50.44 -19.96 -19.56
N MET A 116 49.87 -19.81 -20.75
CA MET A 116 48.54 -19.23 -20.95
C MET A 116 47.43 -20.08 -20.32
N GLU A 117 47.50 -21.40 -20.38
CA GLU A 117 46.56 -22.30 -19.70
C GLU A 117 46.60 -22.12 -18.18
N HIS A 118 47.80 -22.00 -17.60
CA HIS A 118 47.96 -21.71 -16.17
C HIS A 118 47.36 -20.34 -15.81
N GLU A 119 47.59 -19.33 -16.65
CA GLU A 119 47.07 -17.99 -16.42
C GLU A 119 45.54 -17.94 -16.54
N ILE A 120 44.96 -18.63 -17.53
CA ILE A 120 43.51 -18.81 -17.67
C ILE A 120 42.94 -19.49 -16.42
N LYS A 121 43.60 -20.54 -15.91
CA LYS A 121 43.17 -21.24 -14.71
C LYS A 121 43.22 -20.33 -13.48
N ARG A 122 44.29 -19.52 -13.34
CA ARG A 122 44.45 -18.52 -12.27
C ARG A 122 43.34 -17.46 -12.34
N LEU A 123 43.10 -16.90 -13.52
CA LEU A 123 42.06 -15.90 -13.75
C LEU A 123 40.66 -16.44 -13.49
N LYS A 124 40.37 -17.69 -13.90
CA LYS A 124 39.08 -18.34 -13.58
C LYS A 124 38.88 -18.50 -12.07
N GLN A 125 39.92 -18.88 -11.33
CA GLN A 125 39.84 -18.99 -9.87
C GLN A 125 39.66 -17.63 -9.20
N GLU A 126 40.34 -16.60 -9.69
CA GLU A 126 40.20 -15.23 -9.19
C GLU A 126 38.81 -14.66 -9.47
N ASN A 127 38.27 -14.90 -10.67
CA ASN A 127 36.93 -14.49 -11.05
C ASN A 127 35.86 -15.19 -10.21
N GLN A 128 36.00 -16.50 -9.96
CA GLN A 128 35.09 -17.22 -9.06
C GLN A 128 35.11 -16.61 -7.65
N LYS A 129 36.30 -16.31 -7.10
CA LYS A 129 36.41 -15.66 -5.78
C LYS A 129 35.75 -14.28 -5.75
N LEU A 130 35.91 -13.49 -6.81
CA LEU A 130 35.26 -12.19 -6.93
C LEU A 130 33.73 -12.34 -7.01
N HIS A 131 33.24 -13.35 -7.72
CA HIS A 131 31.81 -13.66 -7.76
C HIS A 131 31.27 -14.04 -6.38
N ASP A 132 31.95 -14.94 -5.67
CA ASP A 132 31.56 -15.35 -4.32
C ASP A 132 31.53 -14.15 -3.35
N GLN A 133 32.54 -13.25 -3.43
CA GLN A 133 32.57 -12.01 -2.65
C GLN A 133 31.44 -11.05 -3.02
N ASN A 134 31.08 -10.97 -4.31
CA ASN A 134 29.98 -10.13 -4.76
C ASN A 134 28.64 -10.65 -4.21
N ASP A 135 28.43 -11.98 -4.24
CA ASP A 135 27.25 -12.62 -3.69
C ASP A 135 27.12 -12.40 -2.18
N ASP A 136 28.23 -12.51 -1.44
CA ASP A 136 28.27 -12.21 0.00
C ASP A 136 27.92 -10.74 0.29
N LEU A 137 28.47 -9.80 -0.48
CA LEU A 137 28.18 -8.37 -0.33
C LEU A 137 26.72 -8.06 -0.69
N ASN A 138 26.17 -8.67 -1.75
CA ASN A 138 24.76 -8.53 -2.10
C ASN A 138 23.86 -9.07 -0.97
N GLY A 139 24.22 -10.20 -0.37
CA GLY A 139 23.53 -10.75 0.80
C GLY A 139 23.55 -9.81 2.01
N GLN A 140 24.68 -9.13 2.26
CA GLN A 140 24.79 -8.10 3.30
C GLN A 140 23.92 -6.88 3.02
N ILE A 141 23.93 -6.37 1.78
CA ILE A 141 23.08 -5.23 1.36
C ILE A 141 21.60 -5.57 1.56
N LEU A 142 21.15 -6.74 1.10
CA LEU A 142 19.78 -7.22 1.31
C LEU A 142 19.42 -7.28 2.80
N SER A 143 20.32 -7.80 3.64
CA SER A 143 20.11 -7.89 5.08
C SER A 143 19.96 -6.50 5.73
N LEU A 144 20.81 -5.54 5.33
CA LEU A 144 20.73 -4.15 5.80
C LEU A 144 19.43 -3.48 5.34
N SER A 145 19.06 -3.61 4.07
CA SER A 145 17.81 -3.04 3.54
C SER A 145 16.58 -3.64 4.22
N LEU A 146 16.58 -4.94 4.53
CA LEU A 146 15.50 -5.58 5.29
C LEU A 146 15.43 -5.06 6.72
N TYR A 147 16.58 -4.85 7.37
CA TYR A 147 16.63 -4.28 8.71
C TYR A 147 16.09 -2.84 8.74
N GLU A 148 16.50 -2.01 7.77
CA GLU A 148 15.98 -0.64 7.62
C GLU A 148 14.49 -0.62 7.32
N ALA A 149 14.01 -1.49 6.42
CA ALA A 149 12.59 -1.64 6.13
C ALA A 149 11.80 -2.05 7.39
N LYS A 150 12.29 -3.04 8.14
CA LYS A 150 11.68 -3.47 9.41
C LYS A 150 11.60 -2.32 10.41
N ASN A 151 12.65 -1.51 10.52
CA ASN A 151 12.65 -0.35 11.40
C ASN A 151 11.65 0.72 10.96
N LEU A 152 11.53 0.98 9.65
CA LEU A 152 10.54 1.90 9.08
C LEU A 152 9.10 1.45 9.38
N PHE A 153 8.79 0.17 9.19
CA PHE A 153 7.48 -0.38 9.55
C PHE A 153 7.22 -0.27 11.05
N ALA A 154 8.20 -0.58 11.90
CA ALA A 154 8.05 -0.44 13.35
C ALA A 154 7.76 1.02 13.76
N THR A 155 8.40 2.00 13.14
CA THR A 155 8.08 3.42 13.38
C THR A 155 6.71 3.81 12.84
N GLN A 156 6.32 3.30 11.67
CA GLN A 156 5.00 3.56 11.08
C GLN A 156 3.88 2.98 11.94
N THR A 157 4.02 1.74 12.43
CA THR A 157 3.04 1.11 13.32
C THR A 157 2.93 1.84 14.65
N LYS A 158 4.04 2.35 15.21
CA LYS A 158 4.00 3.20 16.43
C LYS A 158 3.27 4.53 16.18
N ALA A 159 3.56 5.20 15.07
CA ALA A 159 2.88 6.44 14.70
C ALA A 159 1.40 6.21 14.38
N GLN A 160 1.06 5.09 13.73
CA GLN A 160 -0.33 4.69 13.46
C GLN A 160 -1.07 4.30 14.74
N SER A 161 -0.41 3.61 15.67
CA SER A 161 -0.99 3.31 16.99
C SER A 161 -1.28 4.59 17.77
N LEU A 162 -0.37 5.57 17.72
CA LEU A 162 -0.57 6.88 18.36
C LEU A 162 -1.67 7.69 17.69
N ALA A 163 -1.72 7.70 16.35
CA ALA A 163 -2.78 8.37 15.60
C ALA A 163 -4.15 7.70 15.82
N ALA A 164 -4.20 6.37 15.86
CA ALA A 164 -5.40 5.61 16.20
C ALA A 164 -5.84 5.86 17.64
N GLU A 165 -4.90 6.03 18.58
CA GLU A 165 -5.22 6.38 19.97
C GLU A 165 -5.81 7.80 20.07
N ILE A 166 -5.25 8.75 19.33
CA ILE A 166 -5.75 10.14 19.20
C ILE A 166 -7.13 10.19 18.52
N ASP A 167 -7.36 9.40 17.47
CA ASP A 167 -8.66 9.29 16.81
C ASP A 167 -9.70 8.50 17.65
N SER A 168 -9.24 7.56 18.48
CA SER A 168 -10.11 6.71 19.33
C SER A 168 -10.67 7.42 20.55
N ALA A 169 -9.97 8.43 21.09
CA ALA A 169 -10.58 9.40 22.01
C ALA A 169 -11.41 10.38 21.17
N SER A 170 -12.60 9.94 20.77
CA SER A 170 -13.36 10.60 19.72
C SER A 170 -13.78 12.01 20.14
N ARG A 171 -13.73 12.94 19.18
CA ARG A 171 -14.39 14.26 19.28
C ARG A 171 -15.83 14.13 19.79
N ASP A 172 -16.49 13.02 19.50
CA ASP A 172 -17.85 12.72 19.92
C ASP A 172 -17.94 12.40 21.42
N GLU A 173 -17.01 11.62 21.98
CA GLU A 173 -16.90 11.42 23.45
C GLU A 173 -16.58 12.74 24.18
N LEU A 174 -15.72 13.58 23.60
CA LEU A 174 -15.43 14.91 24.14
C LEU A 174 -16.64 15.84 24.07
N MET A 175 -17.42 15.81 22.98
CA MET A 175 -18.65 16.59 22.86
C MET A 175 -19.74 16.06 23.79
N GLU A 176 -19.83 14.75 24.00
CA GLU A 176 -20.81 14.14 24.90
C GLU A 176 -20.50 14.47 26.36
N ALA A 177 -19.23 14.35 26.78
CA ALA A 177 -18.79 14.78 28.10
C ALA A 177 -19.00 16.29 28.34
N LEU A 178 -18.75 17.13 27.31
CA LEU A 178 -19.00 18.57 27.40
C LEU A 178 -20.50 18.87 27.58
N LYS A 179 -21.36 18.16 26.84
CA LYS A 179 -22.81 18.31 26.92
C LYS A 179 -23.37 17.88 28.28
N GLU A 180 -22.89 16.76 28.84
CA GLU A 180 -23.24 16.35 30.21
C GLU A 180 -22.83 17.42 31.23
N GLN A 181 -21.62 17.98 31.08
CA GLN A 181 -21.13 19.02 31.98
C GLN A 181 -21.95 20.32 31.89
N GLU A 182 -22.38 20.71 30.69
CA GLU A 182 -23.29 21.85 30.48
C GLU A 182 -24.66 21.62 31.14
N GLU A 183 -25.21 20.40 31.04
CA GLU A 183 -26.48 20.05 31.65
C GLU A 183 -26.41 20.05 33.19
N ILE A 184 -25.33 19.52 33.76
CA ILE A 184 -25.08 19.59 35.21
C ILE A 184 -24.99 21.05 35.67
N ASN A 185 -24.24 21.90 34.95
CA ASN A 185 -24.12 23.31 35.26
C ASN A 185 -25.46 24.04 35.16
N TYR A 186 -26.28 23.72 34.16
CA TYR A 186 -27.62 24.29 34.04
C TYR A 186 -28.49 23.94 35.24
N ARG A 187 -28.49 22.67 35.67
CA ARG A 187 -29.22 22.21 36.87
C ARG A 187 -28.72 22.88 38.15
N LEU A 188 -27.41 23.06 38.30
CA LEU A 188 -26.82 23.79 39.44
C LEU A 188 -27.25 25.25 39.46
N ARG A 189 -27.30 25.93 38.31
CA ARG A 189 -27.80 27.31 38.21
C ARG A 189 -29.27 27.40 38.61
N GLN A 190 -30.13 26.53 38.08
CA GLN A 190 -31.55 26.49 38.45
C GLN A 190 -31.75 26.22 39.96
N TYR A 191 -30.91 25.37 40.54
CA TYR A 191 -30.95 25.09 41.97
C TYR A 191 -30.55 26.33 42.80
N MET A 192 -29.46 27.00 42.42
CA MET A 192 -29.05 28.27 43.04
C MET A 192 -30.15 29.33 42.93
N ASP A 193 -30.78 29.50 41.75
CA ASP A 193 -31.85 30.47 41.56
C ASP A 193 -33.04 30.20 42.49
N LYS A 194 -33.44 28.94 42.67
CA LYS A 194 -34.50 28.55 43.61
C LYS A 194 -34.16 28.91 45.05
N ILE A 195 -32.91 28.68 45.46
CA ILE A 195 -32.45 29.04 46.81
C ILE A 195 -32.43 30.57 46.97
N ILE A 196 -31.86 31.29 46.01
CA ILE A 196 -31.76 32.75 46.07
C ILE A 196 -33.15 33.39 46.15
N LEU A 197 -34.11 32.93 45.33
CA LEU A 197 -35.49 33.40 45.39
C LEU A 197 -36.13 33.17 46.76
N ALA A 198 -35.96 31.97 47.33
CA ALA A 198 -36.49 31.66 48.67
C ALA A 198 -35.86 32.54 49.76
N ILE A 199 -34.56 32.85 49.65
CA ILE A 199 -33.87 33.75 50.58
C ILE A 199 -34.39 35.19 50.44
N LEU A 200 -34.57 35.67 49.20
CA LEU A 200 -35.10 37.01 48.92
C LEU A 200 -36.50 37.20 49.51
N ASP A 201 -37.35 36.16 49.45
CA ASP A 201 -38.71 36.21 49.99
C ASP A 201 -38.78 36.20 51.53
N HIS A 202 -37.82 35.57 52.20
CA HIS A 202 -37.90 35.31 53.65
C HIS A 202 -36.94 36.18 54.48
N ASN A 203 -35.69 36.35 54.04
CA ASN A 203 -34.69 37.16 54.75
C ASN A 203 -33.54 37.60 53.82
N PRO A 204 -33.71 38.70 53.06
CA PRO A 204 -32.75 39.14 52.05
C PRO A 204 -31.42 39.64 52.63
N SER A 205 -31.36 39.99 53.92
CA SER A 205 -30.14 40.49 54.58
C SER A 205 -28.98 39.50 54.59
N ILE A 206 -29.26 38.19 54.42
CA ILE A 206 -28.24 37.13 54.36
C ILE A 206 -27.38 37.21 53.08
N LEU A 207 -27.90 37.81 52.00
CA LEU A 207 -27.16 38.01 50.75
C LEU A 207 -26.26 39.27 50.79
N GLU A 208 -26.29 40.03 51.89
CA GLU A 208 -25.45 41.22 52.04
C GLU A 208 -23.98 40.83 52.21
N ILE A 209 -23.17 41.17 51.22
CA ILE A 209 -21.71 41.00 51.30
C ILE A 209 -21.17 42.14 52.17
N LYS A 210 -20.87 41.83 53.43
CA LYS A 210 -20.17 42.78 54.32
C LYS A 210 -18.70 42.83 53.92
N ASN A 211 -18.30 43.96 53.34
CA ASN A 211 -16.89 44.32 53.12
C ASN A 211 -16.21 44.74 54.42
#